data_AF-A0A2S2Q6I9-F1
#
_entry.id   AF-A0A2S2Q6I9-F1
#
_cell.length_a   1.000
_cell.length_b   1.000
_cell.length_c   1.000
_cell.angle_alpha   90.00
_cell.angle_beta   90.00
_cell.angle_gamma   90.00
#
_symmetry.space_group_name_H-M   'P 1'
#
loop_
_entity.id
_entity.type
_entity.pdbx_description
1 polymer ?
#
loop_
_entity_poly.entity_id
_entity_poly.type
_entity_poly.pdbx_seq_one_letter_code
_entity_poly.pdbx_strand_id
1 'polypeptide(L)'
;MDDNHEAVAFKPEGLEQDELIIQQHREIEKEISDSILLIGQKEEFTSLETEYINDPVYLTKVQDLSKKYKCMRRARPDGNCFFRSFAFAYFEYLIDHNEEYKHFKERALKSKDELISCGFTQFTLEDFHDTFMEVVNMIGEGQHEKLYDTFNMQGYSDYVVVYLRLITSGQLQKDADFYKHFIEGDRTVVEFWHQEVE
;
A
#
# COMPACT_ATOMS: atom_id res chain seq x y z
N MET A 1 60.21 2.88 21.12
CA MET A 1 59.30 1.75 21.41
C MET A 1 57.92 2.35 21.20
N ASP A 2 57.41 2.20 19.99
CA ASP A 2 56.12 2.75 19.58
C ASP A 2 55.03 1.81 20.09
N ASP A 3 54.32 2.21 21.14
CA ASP A 3 53.09 1.55 21.58
C ASP A 3 51.93 2.09 20.73
N ASN A 4 51.67 1.38 19.63
CA ASN A 4 50.53 1.60 18.77
C ASN A 4 49.29 1.01 19.45
N HIS A 5 48.54 1.83 20.22
CA HIS A 5 47.22 1.46 20.72
C HIS A 5 46.19 1.60 19.58
N GLU A 6 45.98 0.51 18.83
CA GLU A 6 44.78 0.36 18.01
C GLU A 6 43.56 0.27 18.94
N ALA A 7 42.73 1.31 18.92
CA ALA A 7 41.42 1.29 19.53
C ALA A 7 40.56 0.25 18.79
N VAL A 8 40.37 -0.92 19.40
CA VAL A 8 39.39 -1.91 18.93
C VAL A 8 38.00 -1.29 19.15
N ALA A 9 37.39 -0.84 18.07
CA ALA A 9 36.02 -0.36 18.08
C ALA A 9 35.10 -1.53 18.46
N PHE A 10 34.52 -1.47 19.67
CA PHE A 10 33.48 -2.39 20.09
C PHE A 10 32.23 -2.14 19.25
N LYS A 11 31.98 -3.00 18.25
CA LYS A 11 30.69 -3.05 17.56
C LYS A 11 29.76 -3.97 18.35
N PRO A 12 28.62 -3.49 18.86
CA PRO A 12 27.66 -4.37 19.52
C PRO A 12 27.11 -5.37 18.50
N GLU A 13 27.15 -6.66 18.83
CA GLU A 13 26.86 -7.82 17.96
C GLU A 13 25.48 -7.76 17.27
N GLY A 14 24.53 -6.95 17.76
CA GLY A 14 23.21 -6.77 17.15
C GLY A 14 23.18 -5.84 15.92
N LEU A 15 24.06 -4.83 15.85
CA LEU A 15 24.02 -3.84 14.75
C LEU A 15 24.42 -4.45 13.40
N GLU A 16 25.37 -5.39 13.40
CA GLU A 16 25.82 -6.06 12.18
C GLU A 16 24.76 -7.04 11.66
N GLN A 17 24.00 -7.66 12.55
CA GLN A 17 22.90 -8.56 12.18
C GLN A 17 21.70 -7.78 11.63
N ASP A 18 21.36 -6.63 12.21
CA ASP A 18 20.32 -5.74 11.70
C ASP A 18 20.65 -5.21 10.30
N GLU A 19 21.92 -4.83 10.05
CA GLU A 19 22.38 -4.40 8.72
C GLU A 19 22.22 -5.51 7.66
N LEU A 20 22.56 -6.75 8.02
CA LEU A 20 22.39 -7.90 7.13
C LEU A 20 20.92 -8.20 6.84
N ILE A 21 20.03 -8.08 7.83
CA ILE A 21 18.58 -8.26 7.66
C ILE A 21 18.01 -7.19 6.73
N ILE A 22 18.38 -5.92 6.93
CA ILE A 22 17.96 -4.81 6.06
C ILE A 22 18.46 -5.02 4.63
N GLN A 23 19.70 -5.47 4.46
CA GLN A 23 20.26 -5.74 3.15
C GLN A 23 19.52 -6.86 2.42
N GLN A 24 19.21 -7.97 3.12
CA GLN A 24 18.42 -9.06 2.56
C GLN A 24 17.03 -8.61 2.13
N HIS A 25 16.33 -7.81 2.95
CA HIS A 25 15.01 -7.27 2.58
C HIS A 25 15.08 -6.42 1.30
N ARG A 26 16.08 -5.53 1.20
CA ARG A 26 16.28 -4.70 0.01
C ARG A 26 16.57 -5.52 -1.25
N GLU A 27 17.33 -6.61 -1.12
CA GLU A 27 17.63 -7.49 -2.26
C GLU A 27 16.36 -8.19 -2.76
N ILE A 28 15.53 -8.70 -1.86
CA ILE A 28 14.24 -9.32 -2.20
C ILE A 28 13.29 -8.29 -2.84
N GLU A 29 13.16 -7.11 -2.23
CA GLU A 29 12.33 -6.03 -2.76
C GLU A 29 12.79 -5.57 -4.14
N LYS A 30 14.10 -5.50 -4.36
CA LYS A 30 14.67 -5.14 -5.65
C LYS A 30 14.38 -6.19 -6.72
N GLU A 31 14.57 -7.47 -6.42
CA GLU A 31 14.26 -8.56 -7.35
C GLU A 31 12.78 -8.54 -7.78
N ILE A 32 11.89 -8.33 -6.81
CA ILE A 32 10.46 -8.19 -7.05
C ILE A 32 10.17 -6.93 -7.89
N SER A 33 10.77 -5.80 -7.54
CA SER A 33 10.52 -4.52 -8.23
C SER A 33 11.01 -4.52 -9.68
N ASP A 34 12.14 -5.16 -9.95
CA ASP A 34 12.72 -5.27 -11.29
C ASP A 34 11.88 -6.20 -12.20
N SER A 35 11.12 -7.13 -11.61
CA SER A 35 10.38 -8.16 -12.34
C SER A 35 8.88 -7.91 -12.42
N ILE A 36 8.29 -7.18 -11.46
CA ILE A 36 6.84 -7.06 -11.30
C ILE A 36 6.45 -5.58 -11.21
N LEU A 37 5.54 -5.16 -12.08
CA LEU A 37 4.94 -3.82 -12.05
C LEU A 37 4.13 -3.60 -10.77
N LEU A 38 4.00 -2.34 -10.35
CA LEU A 38 3.19 -1.96 -9.19
C LEU A 38 1.72 -2.35 -9.38
N ILE A 39 1.18 -2.04 -10.56
CA ILE A 39 -0.14 -2.48 -11.03
C ILE A 39 0.04 -3.06 -12.44
N GLY A 40 -0.28 -4.34 -12.61
CA GLY A 40 -0.22 -5.03 -13.89
C GLY A 40 -1.35 -4.65 -14.85
N GLN A 41 -1.17 -4.99 -16.12
CA GLN A 41 -2.21 -4.85 -17.14
C GLN A 41 -3.42 -5.76 -16.85
N LYS A 42 -4.56 -5.45 -17.47
CA LYS A 42 -5.71 -6.36 -17.45
C LYS A 42 -5.32 -7.65 -18.17
N GLU A 43 -5.51 -8.78 -17.49
CA GLU A 43 -5.25 -10.10 -18.04
C GLU A 43 -6.47 -11.02 -17.91
N GLU A 44 -6.55 -11.97 -18.83
CA GLU A 44 -7.53 -13.05 -18.83
C GLU A 44 -7.16 -14.11 -17.78
N PHE A 45 -8.16 -14.85 -17.28
CA PHE A 45 -7.92 -15.90 -16.28
C PHE A 45 -7.08 -17.08 -16.78
N THR A 46 -6.88 -17.21 -18.10
CA THR A 46 -6.04 -18.26 -18.70
C THR A 46 -4.58 -18.19 -18.24
N SER A 47 -4.07 -17.00 -17.89
CA SER A 47 -2.73 -16.87 -17.31
C SER A 47 -2.67 -17.54 -15.94
N LEU A 48 -3.71 -17.37 -15.13
CA LEU A 48 -3.84 -18.00 -13.81
C LEU A 48 -4.08 -19.52 -13.92
N GLU A 49 -4.86 -19.97 -14.91
CA GLU A 49 -5.03 -21.40 -15.17
C GLU A 49 -3.70 -22.08 -15.52
N THR A 50 -2.84 -21.38 -16.29
CA THR A 50 -1.51 -21.87 -16.65
C THR A 50 -0.59 -21.96 -15.43
N GLU A 51 -0.65 -20.97 -14.53
CA GLU A 51 0.13 -20.95 -13.28
C GLU A 51 -0.22 -22.14 -12.36
N TYR A 52 -1.51 -22.49 -12.28
CA TYR A 52 -2.01 -23.56 -11.42
C TYR A 52 -2.31 -24.87 -12.17
N ILE A 53 -1.71 -25.09 -13.35
CA ILE A 53 -2.00 -26.26 -14.19
C ILE A 53 -1.77 -27.61 -13.49
N ASN A 54 -0.85 -27.65 -12.53
CA ASN A 54 -0.50 -28.85 -11.76
C ASN A 54 -1.26 -28.96 -10.43
N ASP A 55 -2.18 -28.04 -10.12
CA ASP A 55 -3.00 -28.05 -8.92
C ASP A 55 -4.50 -28.10 -9.28
N PRO A 56 -5.13 -29.29 -9.28
CA PRO A 56 -6.54 -29.44 -9.66
C PRO A 56 -7.51 -28.65 -8.78
N VAL A 57 -7.18 -28.43 -7.50
CA VAL A 57 -8.05 -27.72 -6.56
C VAL A 57 -8.05 -26.23 -6.89
N TYR A 58 -6.87 -25.65 -7.11
CA TYR A 58 -6.77 -24.26 -7.53
C TYR A 58 -7.33 -24.04 -8.93
N LEU A 59 -7.08 -24.95 -9.87
CA LEU A 59 -7.63 -24.83 -11.22
C LEU A 59 -9.17 -24.77 -11.22
N THR A 60 -9.82 -25.59 -10.39
CA THR A 60 -11.28 -25.54 -10.21
C THR A 60 -11.75 -24.17 -9.69
N LYS A 61 -11.02 -23.59 -8.72
CA LYS A 61 -11.33 -22.25 -8.20
C LYS A 61 -11.14 -21.16 -9.24
N VAL A 62 -10.09 -21.24 -10.07
CA VAL A 62 -9.84 -20.29 -11.16
C VAL A 62 -10.97 -20.35 -12.19
N GLN A 63 -11.42 -21.56 -12.55
CA GLN A 63 -12.56 -21.76 -13.46
C GLN A 63 -13.87 -21.20 -12.88
N ASP A 64 -14.07 -21.25 -11.56
CA ASP A 64 -15.24 -20.63 -10.93
C ASP A 64 -15.15 -19.10 -10.89
N LEU A 65 -13.95 -18.54 -10.79
CA LEU A 65 -13.71 -17.09 -10.88
C LEU A 65 -13.94 -16.58 -12.30
N SER A 66 -13.46 -17.28 -13.33
CA SER A 66 -13.61 -16.86 -14.74
C SER A 66 -15.07 -16.83 -15.21
N LYS A 67 -15.98 -17.56 -14.54
CA LYS A 67 -17.43 -17.46 -14.77
C LYS A 67 -18.04 -16.16 -14.23
N LYS A 68 -17.42 -15.53 -13.23
CA LYS A 68 -17.94 -14.35 -12.51
C LYS A 68 -17.29 -13.05 -12.96
N TYR A 69 -15.99 -13.10 -13.25
CA TYR A 69 -15.17 -11.94 -13.58
C TYR A 69 -14.60 -12.10 -14.98
N LYS A 70 -14.53 -10.98 -15.71
CA LYS A 70 -14.02 -10.98 -17.09
C LYS A 70 -12.50 -10.97 -17.16
N CYS A 71 -11.86 -10.21 -16.29
CA CYS A 71 -10.42 -10.04 -16.26
C CYS A 71 -9.95 -9.80 -14.81
N MET A 72 -8.65 -9.85 -14.61
CA MET A 72 -7.98 -9.48 -13.37
C MET A 72 -6.77 -8.59 -13.64
N ARG A 73 -6.26 -7.95 -12.58
CA ARG A 73 -4.97 -7.27 -12.57
C ARG A 73 -4.18 -7.78 -11.36
N ARG A 74 -2.87 -7.99 -11.54
CA ARG A 74 -1.96 -8.28 -10.43
C ARG A 74 -1.43 -6.98 -9.84
N ALA A 75 -1.21 -6.97 -8.53
CA ALA A 75 -0.43 -5.94 -7.86
C ALA A 75 0.88 -6.54 -7.36
N ARG A 76 1.92 -5.72 -7.28
CA ARG A 76 3.22 -6.14 -6.73
C ARG A 76 3.06 -6.70 -5.30
N PRO A 77 3.66 -7.84 -4.95
CA PRO A 77 3.60 -8.41 -3.61
C PRO A 77 4.61 -7.73 -2.67
N ASP A 78 4.41 -6.45 -2.38
CA ASP A 78 5.33 -5.57 -1.63
C ASP A 78 4.80 -5.19 -0.23
N GLY A 79 3.82 -5.93 0.29
CA GLY A 79 3.13 -5.60 1.55
C GLY A 79 2.15 -4.41 1.45
N ASN A 80 2.15 -3.67 0.33
CA ASN A 80 1.23 -2.57 0.05
C ASN A 80 0.11 -2.96 -0.93
N CYS A 81 0.12 -4.22 -1.40
CA CYS A 81 -0.78 -4.73 -2.43
C CYS A 81 -2.27 -4.47 -2.15
N PHE A 82 -2.73 -4.59 -0.90
CA PHE A 82 -4.13 -4.31 -0.54
C PHE A 82 -4.51 -2.85 -0.82
N PHE A 83 -3.79 -1.90 -0.23
CA PHE A 83 -4.08 -0.47 -0.41
C PHE A 83 -3.90 -0.04 -1.85
N ARG A 84 -2.87 -0.56 -2.53
CA ARG A 84 -2.58 -0.25 -3.93
C ARG A 84 -3.68 -0.77 -4.86
N SER A 85 -4.11 -2.02 -4.69
CA SER A 85 -5.21 -2.60 -5.45
C SER A 85 -6.55 -1.91 -5.17
N PHE A 86 -6.84 -1.61 -3.90
CA PHE A 86 -8.04 -0.89 -3.51
C PHE A 86 -8.10 0.49 -4.17
N ALA A 87 -7.03 1.28 -4.03
CA ALA A 87 -6.94 2.62 -4.58
C ALA A 87 -7.11 2.62 -6.10
N PHE A 88 -6.35 1.76 -6.80
CA PHE A 88 -6.42 1.69 -8.26
C PHE A 88 -7.81 1.29 -8.74
N ALA A 89 -8.38 0.21 -8.19
CA ALA A 89 -9.69 -0.27 -8.60
C ALA A 89 -10.80 0.76 -8.32
N TYR A 90 -10.74 1.42 -7.16
CA TYR A 90 -11.73 2.44 -6.81
C TYR A 90 -11.57 3.69 -7.68
N PHE A 91 -10.35 4.15 -7.93
CA PHE A 91 -10.12 5.33 -8.78
C PHE A 91 -10.48 5.05 -10.25
N GLU A 92 -10.20 3.84 -10.77
CA GLU A 92 -10.64 3.40 -12.09
C GLU A 92 -12.18 3.42 -12.17
N TYR A 93 -12.88 3.00 -11.12
CA TYR A 93 -14.34 3.10 -11.02
C TYR A 93 -14.83 4.56 -11.01
N LEU A 94 -14.19 5.45 -10.25
CA LEU A 94 -14.59 6.85 -10.13
C LEU A 94 -14.49 7.62 -11.45
N ILE A 95 -13.55 7.26 -12.35
CA ILE A 95 -13.45 7.85 -13.69
C ILE A 95 -14.79 7.75 -14.43
N ASP A 96 -15.48 6.62 -14.31
CA ASP A 96 -16.73 6.36 -15.01
C ASP A 96 -17.97 6.81 -14.22
N HIS A 97 -17.81 7.31 -12.99
CA HIS A 97 -18.90 7.62 -12.05
C HIS A 97 -18.75 9.03 -11.45
N ASN A 98 -19.02 10.05 -12.26
CA ASN A 98 -18.80 11.46 -11.92
C ASN A 98 -19.46 11.95 -10.61
N GLU A 99 -20.67 11.48 -10.27
CA GLU A 99 -21.32 11.91 -9.01
C GLU A 99 -20.61 11.32 -7.79
N GLU A 100 -20.22 10.04 -7.84
CA GLU A 100 -19.42 9.42 -6.76
C GLU A 100 -18.04 10.06 -6.68
N TYR A 101 -17.43 10.40 -7.83
CA TYR A 101 -16.17 11.14 -7.89
C TYR A 101 -16.24 12.46 -7.14
N LYS A 102 -17.29 13.28 -7.37
CA LYS A 102 -17.47 14.55 -6.66
C LYS A 102 -17.58 14.34 -5.15
N HIS A 103 -18.41 13.38 -4.72
CA HIS A 103 -18.55 13.05 -3.30
C HIS A 103 -17.25 12.55 -2.68
N PHE A 104 -16.51 11.70 -3.39
CA PHE A 104 -15.22 11.21 -2.94
C PHE A 104 -14.20 12.35 -2.82
N LYS A 105 -14.10 13.22 -3.83
CA LYS A 105 -13.17 14.36 -3.82
C LYS A 105 -13.44 15.31 -2.66
N GLU A 106 -14.69 15.59 -2.34
CA GLU A 106 -15.05 16.40 -1.17
C GLU A 106 -14.63 15.75 0.16
N ARG A 107 -14.80 14.43 0.29
CA ARG A 107 -14.34 13.67 1.47
C ARG A 107 -12.82 13.63 1.55
N ALA A 108 -12.15 13.36 0.44
CA ALA A 108 -10.68 13.35 0.34
C ALA A 108 -10.08 14.69 0.76
N LEU A 109 -10.69 15.82 0.37
CA LEU A 109 -10.24 17.14 0.77
C LEU A 109 -10.36 17.36 2.29
N LYS A 110 -11.48 16.95 2.90
CA LYS A 110 -11.74 17.10 4.34
C LYS A 110 -10.94 16.13 5.22
N SER A 111 -10.51 15.00 4.65
CA SER A 111 -9.81 13.95 5.40
C SER A 111 -8.54 14.43 6.10
N LYS A 112 -7.84 15.43 5.55
CA LYS A 112 -6.65 16.01 6.19
C LYS A 112 -6.99 16.67 7.53
N ASP A 113 -8.03 17.50 7.56
CA ASP A 113 -8.45 18.18 8.79
C ASP A 113 -8.96 17.18 9.83
N GLU A 114 -9.61 16.09 9.38
CA GLU A 114 -10.02 15.00 10.25
C GLU A 114 -8.83 14.26 10.87
N LEU A 115 -7.78 13.98 10.10
CA LEU A 115 -6.54 13.39 10.62
C LEU A 115 -5.84 14.32 11.61
N ILE A 116 -5.76 15.63 11.32
CA ILE A 116 -5.20 16.60 12.26
C ILE A 116 -6.00 16.60 13.57
N SER A 117 -7.34 16.51 13.49
CA SER A 117 -8.19 16.42 14.68
C SER A 117 -7.98 15.13 15.51
N CYS A 118 -7.46 14.07 14.89
CA CYS A 118 -7.07 12.83 15.55
C CYS A 118 -5.66 12.89 16.17
N GLY A 119 -4.95 14.02 16.06
CA GLY A 119 -3.63 14.23 16.67
C GLY A 119 -2.44 13.98 15.74
N PHE A 120 -2.68 13.72 14.45
CA PHE A 120 -1.61 13.64 13.45
C PHE A 120 -1.00 15.02 13.20
N THR A 121 0.32 15.07 13.01
CA THR A 121 1.00 16.35 12.84
C THR A 121 0.80 16.88 11.41
N GLN A 122 0.40 18.15 11.27
CA GLN A 122 0.09 18.72 9.96
C GLN A 122 1.25 18.61 8.96
N PHE A 123 2.48 18.96 9.37
CA PHE A 123 3.62 18.98 8.45
C PHE A 123 3.98 17.59 7.90
N THR A 124 3.65 16.51 8.62
CA THR A 124 3.91 15.13 8.15
C THR A 124 2.84 14.64 7.19
N LEU A 125 1.65 15.26 7.18
CA LEU A 125 0.53 14.88 6.33
C LEU A 125 0.51 15.63 5.00
N GLU A 126 1.06 16.84 4.96
CA GLU A 126 0.88 17.79 3.86
C GLU A 126 1.34 17.22 2.52
N ASP A 127 2.58 16.74 2.45
CA ASP A 127 3.14 16.16 1.21
C ASP A 127 2.34 14.94 0.71
N PHE A 128 1.88 14.08 1.63
CA PHE A 128 1.08 12.90 1.29
C PHE A 128 -0.33 13.28 0.83
N HIS A 129 -0.97 14.23 1.52
CA HIS A 129 -2.30 14.72 1.16
C HIS A 129 -2.28 15.43 -0.19
N ASP A 130 -1.28 16.28 -0.43
CA ASP A 130 -1.15 17.04 -1.66
C ASP A 130 -0.96 16.09 -2.85
N THR A 131 -0.04 15.12 -2.74
CA THR A 131 0.18 14.09 -3.77
C THR A 131 -1.07 13.23 -3.98
N PHE A 132 -1.77 12.86 -2.91
CA PHE A 132 -3.03 12.13 -3.01
C PHE A 132 -4.08 12.95 -3.77
N MET A 133 -4.23 14.24 -3.45
CA MET A 133 -5.18 15.13 -4.10
C MET A 133 -4.80 15.41 -5.56
N GLU A 134 -3.52 15.43 -5.93
CA GLU A 134 -3.08 15.48 -7.33
C GLU A 134 -3.63 14.29 -8.12
N VAL A 135 -3.49 13.07 -7.58
CA VAL A 135 -4.05 11.86 -8.20
C VAL A 135 -5.58 11.91 -8.24
N VAL A 136 -6.25 12.35 -7.17
CA VAL A 136 -7.71 12.51 -7.15
C VAL A 136 -8.19 13.56 -8.15
N ASN A 137 -7.46 14.65 -8.35
CA ASN A 137 -7.79 15.66 -9.34
C ASN A 137 -7.68 15.11 -10.77
N MET A 138 -6.66 14.27 -11.03
CA MET A 138 -6.46 13.61 -12.31
C MET A 138 -7.63 12.69 -12.71
N ILE A 139 -8.28 12.04 -11.74
CA ILE A 139 -9.48 11.21 -11.99
C ILE A 139 -10.57 12.00 -12.73
N GLY A 140 -10.73 13.29 -12.39
CA GLY A 140 -11.72 14.17 -13.02
C GLY A 140 -11.46 14.47 -14.50
N GLU A 141 -10.25 14.19 -15.00
CA GLU A 141 -9.93 14.28 -16.43
C GLU A 141 -10.42 13.05 -17.23
N GLY A 142 -10.75 11.96 -16.53
CA GLY A 142 -11.39 10.78 -17.11
C GLY A 142 -10.48 9.88 -17.96
N GLN A 143 -9.16 9.86 -17.70
CA GLN A 143 -8.20 9.12 -18.51
C GLN A 143 -7.68 7.86 -17.80
N HIS A 144 -8.23 6.68 -18.13
CA HIS A 144 -7.83 5.40 -17.53
C HIS A 144 -6.35 5.06 -17.74
N GLU A 145 -5.80 5.35 -18.92
CA GLU A 145 -4.38 5.10 -19.23
C GLU A 145 -3.45 5.97 -18.38
N LYS A 146 -3.79 7.26 -18.24
CA LYS A 146 -3.03 8.19 -17.40
C LYS A 146 -3.02 7.76 -15.93
N LEU A 147 -4.15 7.26 -15.41
CA LEU A 147 -4.24 6.69 -14.07
C LEU A 147 -3.32 5.46 -13.92
N TYR A 148 -3.34 4.56 -14.92
CA TYR A 148 -2.48 3.37 -14.94
C TYR A 148 -0.99 3.71 -14.94
N ASP A 149 -0.58 4.67 -15.76
CA ASP A 149 0.82 5.10 -15.82
C ASP A 149 1.25 5.77 -14.51
N THR A 150 0.38 6.60 -13.93
CA THR A 150 0.64 7.30 -12.66
C THR A 150 0.77 6.32 -11.49
N PHE A 151 -0.07 5.28 -11.42
CA PHE A 151 0.05 4.23 -10.40
C PHE A 151 1.26 3.33 -10.56
N ASN A 152 1.90 3.33 -11.74
CA ASN A 152 3.17 2.65 -11.98
C ASN A 152 4.39 3.58 -11.79
N MET A 153 4.19 4.84 -11.40
CA MET A 153 5.24 5.69 -10.85
C MET A 153 5.35 5.48 -9.34
N GLN A 154 6.49 4.93 -8.87
CA GLN A 154 6.70 4.55 -7.47
C GLN A 154 6.32 5.66 -6.47
N GLY A 155 6.78 6.88 -6.70
CA GLY A 155 6.50 8.03 -5.83
C GLY A 155 5.01 8.30 -5.63
N TYR A 156 4.23 8.39 -6.72
CA TYR A 156 2.78 8.62 -6.63
C TYR A 156 2.07 7.43 -5.99
N SER A 157 2.40 6.22 -6.44
CA SER A 157 1.75 5.00 -5.97
C SER A 157 1.94 4.80 -4.47
N ASP A 158 3.15 5.00 -3.96
CA ASP A 158 3.46 4.85 -2.54
C ASP A 158 2.88 5.99 -1.69
N TYR A 159 2.91 7.23 -2.18
CA TYR A 159 2.31 8.36 -1.45
C TYR A 159 0.79 8.18 -1.31
N VAL A 160 0.12 7.67 -2.35
CA VAL A 160 -1.31 7.31 -2.27
C VAL A 160 -1.53 6.21 -1.22
N VAL A 161 -0.68 5.16 -1.21
CA VAL A 161 -0.76 4.08 -0.21
C VAL A 161 -0.56 4.61 1.20
N VAL A 162 0.48 5.42 1.44
CA VAL A 162 0.77 6.02 2.76
C VAL A 162 -0.42 6.86 3.22
N TYR A 163 -0.98 7.70 2.35
CA TYR A 163 -2.14 8.52 2.72
C TYR A 163 -3.37 7.67 3.08
N LEU A 164 -3.61 6.55 2.37
CA LEU A 164 -4.68 5.62 2.70
C LEU A 164 -4.45 4.87 4.02
N ARG A 165 -3.20 4.53 4.34
CA ARG A 165 -2.82 3.97 5.65
C ARG A 165 -3.10 4.98 6.77
N LEU A 166 -2.76 6.24 6.56
CA LEU A 166 -3.05 7.32 7.51
C LEU A 166 -4.55 7.50 7.72
N ILE A 167 -5.36 7.54 6.65
CA ILE A 167 -6.83 7.56 6.75
C ILE A 167 -7.35 6.36 7.55
N THR A 168 -6.84 5.18 7.25
CA THR A 168 -7.25 3.94 7.95
C THR A 168 -6.90 4.01 9.44
N SER A 169 -5.70 4.50 9.77
CA SER A 169 -5.29 4.72 11.15
C SER A 169 -6.19 5.74 11.85
N GLY A 170 -6.47 6.88 11.22
CA GLY A 170 -7.39 7.89 11.76
C GLY A 170 -8.77 7.30 12.05
N GLN A 171 -9.30 6.45 11.19
CA GLN A 171 -10.58 5.77 11.40
C GLN A 171 -10.54 4.78 12.56
N LEU A 172 -9.46 3.99 12.68
CA LEU A 172 -9.27 3.06 13.80
C LEU A 172 -9.17 3.79 15.14
N GLN A 173 -8.48 4.93 15.18
CA GLN A 173 -8.35 5.75 16.38
C GLN A 173 -9.68 6.40 16.79
N LYS A 174 -10.41 6.94 15.81
CA LYS A 174 -11.72 7.58 16.04
C LYS A 174 -12.73 6.63 16.69
N ASP A 175 -12.73 5.37 16.26
CA ASP A 175 -13.64 4.34 16.78
C ASP A 175 -12.88 3.27 17.61
N ALA A 176 -11.84 3.68 18.35
CA ALA A 176 -10.97 2.76 19.09
C ALA A 176 -11.76 1.84 20.05
N ASP A 177 -12.81 2.36 20.71
CA ASP A 177 -13.66 1.58 21.60
C ASP A 177 -14.39 0.42 20.91
N PHE A 178 -14.70 0.58 19.62
CA PHE A 178 -15.29 -0.47 18.80
C PHE A 178 -14.22 -1.49 18.41
N TYR A 179 -13.08 -1.02 17.89
CA TYR A 179 -12.04 -1.88 17.33
C TYR A 179 -11.19 -2.64 18.35
N LYS A 180 -11.10 -2.16 19.61
CA LYS A 180 -10.23 -2.77 20.64
C LYS A 180 -10.47 -4.26 20.89
N HIS A 181 -11.68 -4.77 20.63
CA HIS A 181 -12.01 -6.18 20.84
C HIS A 181 -11.70 -7.08 19.64
N PHE A 182 -11.28 -6.50 18.51
CA PHE A 182 -10.92 -7.21 17.27
C PHE A 182 -9.40 -7.28 17.05
N ILE A 183 -8.62 -6.65 17.93
CA ILE A 183 -7.16 -6.65 17.85
C ILE A 183 -6.64 -7.90 18.56
N GLU A 184 -5.88 -8.72 17.85
CA GLU A 184 -5.28 -9.93 18.40
C GLU A 184 -4.08 -9.61 19.31
N GLY A 185 -4.06 -10.25 20.48
CA GLY A 185 -3.07 -10.07 21.54
C GLY A 185 -3.52 -9.08 22.62
N ASP A 186 -2.70 -8.91 23.68
CA ASP A 186 -2.93 -7.92 24.75
C ASP A 186 -2.55 -6.48 24.32
N ARG A 187 -2.58 -6.20 23.01
CA ARG A 187 -2.18 -4.91 22.43
C ARG A 187 -3.33 -3.92 22.50
N THR A 188 -3.02 -2.68 22.87
CA THR A 188 -3.94 -1.56 22.72
C THR A 188 -4.11 -1.19 21.23
N VAL A 189 -5.18 -0.46 20.89
CA VAL A 189 -5.39 0.07 19.53
C VAL A 189 -4.21 0.93 19.05
N VAL A 190 -3.59 1.65 19.99
CA VAL A 190 -2.42 2.49 19.73
C VAL A 190 -1.16 1.65 19.43
N GLU A 191 -0.94 0.55 20.15
CA GLU A 191 0.21 -0.34 19.89
C GLU A 191 0.07 -1.13 18.59
N PHE A 192 -1.14 -1.60 18.28
CA PHE A 192 -1.43 -2.23 16.98
C PHE A 192 -1.24 -1.24 15.83
N TRP A 193 -1.64 0.01 16.04
CA TRP A 193 -1.46 1.09 15.05
C TRP A 193 0.01 1.30 14.66
N HIS A 194 0.90 1.51 15.63
CA HIS A 194 2.31 1.79 15.38
C HIS A 194 3.07 0.63 14.74
N GLN A 195 2.57 -0.60 14.84
CA GLN A 195 3.27 -1.80 14.36
C GLN A 195 2.76 -2.31 13.01
N GLU A 196 1.45 -2.20 12.76
CA GLU A 196 0.81 -2.93 11.65
C GLU A 196 0.21 -2.00 10.58
N VAL A 197 0.03 -0.71 10.89
CA VAL A 197 -0.74 0.21 10.04
C VAL A 197 0.11 1.38 9.52
N GLU A 198 0.81 2.09 10.42
CA GLU A 198 1.74 3.18 10.09
C GLU A 198 3.03 2.64 9.45
#